data_AF-A0A9Y1BNZ4-F1
#
_entry.id   AF-A0A9Y1BNZ4-F1
#
_cell.length_a   1.000
_cell.length_b   1.000
_cell.length_c   1.000
_cell.angle_alpha   90.00
_cell.angle_beta   90.00
_cell.angle_gamma   90.00
#
_symmetry.space_group_name_H-M   'P 1'
#
loop_
_entity.id
_entity.type
_entity.pdbx_description
1 polymer ?
#
loop_
_entity_poly.entity_id
_entity_poly.type
_entity_poly.pdbx_seq_one_letter_code
_entity_poly.pdbx_strand_id
1 'polypeptide(L)'
;MISRRKSLENTYNKAKDSLFELMDLLEIKIDCSYILEELEEIKHLVKKINLVNDTIVDEMDSVYQKLYKKYKNKLAAFLPPNESKKLTNSIKEWIRRLPLLF
;
A
#
# COMPACT_ATOMS: atom_id res chain seq x y z
N MET A 1 20.94 12.22 16.56
CA MET A 1 20.37 10.84 16.48
C MET A 1 18.89 10.76 16.85
N ILE A 2 18.42 11.42 17.92
CA ILE A 2 17.00 11.38 18.37
C ILE A 2 16.01 11.84 17.27
N SER A 3 16.37 12.87 16.51
CA SER A 3 15.52 13.42 15.42
C SER A 3 15.26 12.42 14.28
N ARG A 4 16.22 11.55 13.97
CA ARG A 4 16.09 10.57 12.86
C ARG A 4 15.18 9.41 13.24
N ARG A 5 15.25 8.94 14.49
CA ARG A 5 14.33 7.92 15.03
C ARG A 5 12.87 8.40 15.06
N LYS A 6 12.62 9.60 15.59
CA LYS A 6 11.27 10.21 15.59
C LYS A 6 10.70 10.37 14.17
N SER A 7 11.54 10.72 13.19
CA SER A 7 11.11 10.83 11.79
C SER A 7 10.71 9.48 11.18
N LEU A 8 11.44 8.41 11.48
CA LEU A 8 11.12 7.06 10.98
C LEU A 8 9.84 6.51 11.64
N GLU A 9 9.69 6.69 12.94
CA GLU A 9 8.49 6.31 13.69
C GLU A 9 7.23 7.01 13.14
N ASN A 10 7.32 8.32 12.86
CA ASN A 10 6.24 9.07 12.21
C ASN A 10 5.92 8.51 10.81
N THR A 11 6.94 8.14 10.04
CA THR A 11 6.75 7.59 8.69
C THR A 11 6.08 6.21 8.74
N TYR A 12 6.43 5.40 9.75
CA TYR A 12 5.79 4.12 10.00
C TYR A 12 4.33 4.22 10.39
N ASN A 13 4.00 5.12 11.33
CA ASN A 13 2.61 5.33 11.71
C ASN A 13 1.78 5.77 10.50
N LYS A 14 2.32 6.69 9.68
CA LYS A 14 1.68 7.09 8.42
C LYS A 14 1.47 5.92 7.47
N ALA A 15 2.50 5.11 7.21
CA ALA A 15 2.38 3.95 6.31
C ALA A 15 1.34 2.95 6.81
N LYS A 16 1.31 2.71 8.13
CA LYS A 16 0.35 1.82 8.77
C LYS A 16 -1.07 2.35 8.65
N ASP A 17 -1.30 3.61 8.96
CA ASP A 17 -2.62 4.24 8.90
C ASP A 17 -3.15 4.26 7.45
N SER A 18 -2.32 4.63 6.48
CA SER A 18 -2.69 4.60 5.05
C SER A 18 -3.00 3.19 4.54
N LEU A 19 -2.32 2.15 5.06
CA LEU A 19 -2.66 0.76 4.72
C LEU A 19 -4.05 0.37 5.24
N PHE A 20 -4.46 0.82 6.43
CA PHE A 20 -5.82 0.60 6.92
C PHE A 20 -6.85 1.37 6.10
N GLU A 21 -6.58 2.63 5.79
CA GLU A 21 -7.43 3.44 4.92
C GLU A 21 -7.61 2.79 3.54
N LEU A 22 -6.55 2.24 2.96
CA LEU A 22 -6.64 1.47 1.71
C LEU A 22 -7.58 0.27 1.82
N MET A 23 -7.64 -0.42 2.97
CA MET A 23 -8.62 -1.48 3.17
C MET A 23 -10.05 -0.95 3.22
N ASP A 24 -10.28 0.18 3.90
CA ASP A 24 -11.61 0.80 4.01
C ASP A 24 -12.11 1.27 2.63
N LEU A 25 -11.23 1.84 1.81
CA LEU A 25 -11.54 2.27 0.44
C LEU A 25 -11.96 1.10 -0.45
N LEU A 26 -11.36 -0.07 -0.25
CA LEU A 26 -11.74 -1.30 -0.95
C LEU A 26 -13.09 -1.86 -0.50
N GLU A 27 -13.47 -1.63 0.76
CA GLU A 27 -14.76 -2.04 1.31
C GLU A 27 -15.90 -1.15 0.79
N ILE A 28 -15.70 0.17 0.76
CA ILE A 28 -16.69 1.13 0.22
C ILE A 28 -16.70 1.19 -1.32
N LYS A 29 -15.86 0.39 -1.98
CA LYS A 29 -15.76 0.25 -3.44
C LYS A 29 -15.43 1.57 -4.15
N ILE A 30 -14.37 2.25 -3.70
CA ILE A 30 -13.78 3.35 -4.47
C ILE A 30 -13.25 2.85 -5.82
N ASP A 31 -13.19 3.75 -6.79
CA ASP A 31 -12.67 3.46 -8.13
C ASP A 31 -11.16 3.15 -8.12
N CYS A 32 -10.73 2.42 -9.15
CA CYS A 32 -9.36 1.93 -9.26
C CYS A 32 -8.32 3.05 -9.36
N SER A 33 -8.68 4.26 -9.79
CA SER A 33 -7.71 5.35 -9.94
C SER A 33 -7.21 5.81 -8.58
N TYR A 34 -8.13 6.06 -7.65
CA TYR A 34 -7.80 6.43 -6.28
C TYR A 34 -7.03 5.32 -5.56
N ILE A 35 -7.44 4.05 -5.75
CA ILE A 35 -6.73 2.89 -5.17
C ILE A 35 -5.28 2.81 -5.67
N LEU A 36 -5.01 3.15 -6.93
CA LEU A 36 -3.66 3.17 -7.50
C LEU A 36 -2.82 4.32 -6.93
N GLU A 37 -3.41 5.49 -6.76
CA GLU A 37 -2.75 6.66 -6.15
C GLU A 37 -2.32 6.35 -4.71
N GLU A 38 -3.25 5.87 -3.88
CA GLU A 38 -2.98 5.49 -2.49
C GLU A 38 -1.90 4.40 -2.39
N LEU A 39 -1.95 3.39 -3.26
CA LEU A 39 -0.96 2.33 -3.27
C LEU A 39 0.45 2.86 -3.59
N GLU A 40 0.58 3.82 -4.50
CA GLU A 40 1.85 4.46 -4.85
C GLU A 40 2.38 5.31 -3.67
N GLU A 41 1.51 6.08 -3.02
CA GLU A 41 1.88 6.87 -1.84
C GLU A 41 2.38 5.99 -0.69
N ILE A 42 1.65 4.92 -0.38
CA ILE A 42 2.04 3.94 0.64
C ILE A 42 3.39 3.32 0.29
N LYS A 43 3.60 2.92 -0.98
CA LYS A 43 4.87 2.36 -1.44
C LYS A 43 6.03 3.32 -1.16
N HIS A 44 5.84 4.62 -1.41
CA HIS A 44 6.84 5.63 -1.09
C HIS A 44 7.10 5.78 0.41
N LEU A 45 6.08 5.67 1.26
CA LEU A 45 6.25 5.70 2.72
C LEU A 45 7.03 4.47 3.20
N VAL A 46 6.68 3.27 2.73
CA VAL A 46 7.37 2.02 3.08
C VAL A 46 8.82 2.06 2.65
N LYS A 47 9.12 2.56 1.44
CA LYS A 47 10.49 2.72 0.95
C LYS A 47 11.35 3.66 1.80
N LYS A 48 10.74 4.64 2.48
CA LYS A 48 11.46 5.54 3.39
C LYS A 48 11.79 4.90 4.74
N ILE A 49 10.99 3.91 5.16
CA ILE A 49 11.19 3.15 6.41
C ILE A 49 12.22 2.05 6.17
N ASN A 50 12.09 1.34 5.05
CA ASN A 50 12.85 0.16 4.73
C ASN A 50 14.27 0.51 4.22
N LEU A 51 15.28 0.34 5.08
CA LEU A 51 16.69 0.53 4.70
C LEU A 51 17.35 -0.75 4.19
N VAL A 52 16.75 -1.92 4.45
CA VAL A 52 17.29 -3.23 4.07
C VAL A 52 16.13 -4.17 3.75
N ASN A 53 16.14 -4.68 2.51
CA ASN A 53 15.31 -5.76 1.97
C ASN A 53 13.97 -5.32 1.31
N ASP A 54 14.00 -5.14 -0.02
CA ASP A 54 12.93 -4.57 -0.87
C ASP A 54 11.62 -5.38 -1.01
N THR A 55 11.44 -6.48 -0.27
CA THR A 55 10.39 -7.46 -0.60
C THR A 55 8.95 -6.92 -0.53
N ILE A 56 8.63 -6.05 0.43
CA ILE A 56 7.28 -5.45 0.53
C ILE A 56 7.08 -4.40 -0.58
N VAL A 57 8.12 -3.63 -0.90
CA VAL A 57 8.07 -2.60 -1.95
C VAL A 57 7.89 -3.26 -3.32
N ASP A 58 8.60 -4.35 -3.58
CA ASP A 58 8.47 -5.16 -4.81
C ASP A 58 7.07 -5.78 -4.94
N GLU A 59 6.51 -6.29 -3.83
CA GLU A 59 5.14 -6.81 -3.81
C GLU A 59 4.11 -5.72 -4.12
N MET A 60 4.26 -4.53 -3.52
CA MET A 60 3.40 -3.38 -3.79
C MET A 60 3.51 -2.94 -5.25
N ASP A 61 4.72 -2.87 -5.80
CA ASP A 61 4.95 -2.48 -7.21
C ASP A 61 4.33 -3.51 -8.17
N SER A 62 4.51 -4.81 -7.89
CA SER A 62 3.89 -5.88 -8.69
C SER A 62 2.37 -5.79 -8.70
N VAL A 63 1.75 -5.50 -7.55
CA VAL A 63 0.30 -5.29 -7.44
C VAL A 63 -0.12 -4.03 -8.21
N TYR A 64 0.59 -2.93 -8.03
CA TYR A 64 0.35 -1.67 -8.75
C TYR A 64 0.39 -1.89 -10.27
N GLN A 65 1.45 -2.49 -10.81
CA GLN A 65 1.60 -2.72 -12.24
C GLN A 65 0.48 -3.62 -12.81
N LYS A 66 0.07 -4.64 -12.04
CA LYS A 66 -1.03 -5.52 -12.43
C LYS A 66 -2.35 -4.78 -12.53
N LEU A 67 -2.67 -3.97 -11.52
CA LEU A 67 -3.89 -3.16 -11.49
C LEU A 67 -3.85 -2.09 -12.56
N TYR A 68 -2.75 -1.33 -12.66
CA TYR A 68 -2.56 -0.32 -13.69
C TYR A 68 -2.72 -0.88 -15.09
N LYS A 69 -2.05 -1.99 -15.43
CA LYS A 69 -2.19 -2.63 -16.75
C LYS A 69 -3.63 -3.01 -17.09
N LYS A 70 -4.39 -3.46 -16.09
CA LYS A 70 -5.78 -3.90 -16.25
C LYS A 70 -6.77 -2.73 -16.33
N TYR A 71 -6.52 -1.66 -15.58
CA TYR A 71 -7.45 -0.55 -15.38
C TYR A 71 -7.03 0.77 -16.03
N LYS A 72 -5.84 0.87 -16.65
CA LYS A 72 -5.35 2.10 -17.30
C LYS A 72 -6.32 2.72 -18.31
N ASN A 73 -7.12 1.89 -18.97
CA ASN A 73 -8.12 2.35 -19.96
C ASN A 73 -9.54 2.46 -19.36
N LYS A 74 -9.71 2.17 -18.06
CA LYS A 74 -10.97 2.10 -17.31
C LYS A 74 -10.73 2.52 -15.86
N LEU A 75 -10.16 3.70 -15.67
CA LEU A 75 -9.73 4.18 -14.34
C LEU A 75 -10.91 4.41 -13.37
N ALA A 76 -12.08 4.79 -13.89
CA ALA A 76 -13.33 4.89 -13.12
C ALA A 76 -14.00 3.53 -12.84
N ALA A 77 -13.34 2.41 -13.13
CA ALA A 77 -13.90 1.08 -12.84
C ALA A 77 -13.65 0.69 -11.38
N PHE A 78 -14.48 -0.22 -10.88
CA PHE A 78 -14.33 -0.80 -9.56
C PHE A 78 -13.56 -2.13 -9.60
N LEU A 79 -12.85 -2.42 -8.52
CA LEU A 79 -12.25 -3.73 -8.30
C LEU A 79 -13.36 -4.79 -8.11
N PRO A 80 -13.34 -5.91 -8.85
CA PRO A 80 -14.26 -7.00 -8.61
C PRO A 80 -14.01 -7.60 -7.23
N PRO A 81 -15.02 -8.21 -6.57
CA PRO A 81 -14.92 -8.70 -5.20
C PRO A 81 -13.72 -9.62 -4.95
N ASN A 82 -13.39 -10.48 -5.92
CA ASN A 82 -12.25 -11.38 -5.83
C ASN A 82 -10.89 -10.67 -5.81
N GLU A 83 -10.75 -9.55 -6.53
CA GLU A 83 -9.51 -8.77 -6.54
C GLU A 83 -9.40 -7.86 -5.33
N SER A 84 -10.51 -7.23 -4.93
CA SER A 84 -10.58 -6.48 -3.67
C SER A 84 -10.18 -7.38 -2.48
N LYS A 85 -10.72 -8.61 -2.40
CA LYS A 85 -10.34 -9.57 -1.36
C LYS A 85 -8.85 -9.97 -1.41
N LYS A 86 -8.30 -10.17 -2.62
CA LYS A 86 -6.87 -10.49 -2.78
C LYS A 86 -5.99 -9.33 -2.32
N LEU A 87 -6.29 -8.11 -2.75
CA LEU A 87 -5.56 -6.91 -2.35
C LEU A 87 -5.67 -6.68 -0.84
N THR A 88 -6.87 -6.83 -0.26
CA THR A 88 -7.08 -6.75 1.19
C THR A 88 -6.20 -7.75 1.95
N ASN A 89 -6.07 -8.99 1.46
CA ASN A 89 -5.19 -9.97 2.07
C ASN A 89 -3.71 -9.58 1.96
N SER A 90 -3.27 -9.06 0.81
CA SER A 90 -1.92 -8.53 0.65
C SER A 90 -1.64 -7.41 1.65
N ILE A 91 -2.58 -6.47 1.80
CA ILE A 91 -2.46 -5.36 2.75
C ILE A 91 -2.31 -5.85 4.18
N LYS A 92 -3.12 -6.84 4.59
CA LYS A 92 -3.00 -7.46 5.93
C LYS A 92 -1.61 -8.06 6.17
N GLU A 93 -1.06 -8.76 5.18
CA GLU A 93 0.30 -9.30 5.27
C GLU A 93 1.36 -8.19 5.33
N TRP A 94 1.19 -7.11 4.56
CA TRP A 94 2.10 -5.96 4.62
C TRP A 94 2.06 -5.29 5.99
N ILE A 95 0.88 -5.05 6.57
CA ILE A 95 0.73 -4.50 7.93
C ILE A 95 1.43 -5.38 8.96
N ARG A 96 1.30 -6.72 8.83
CA ARG A 96 1.95 -7.68 9.75
C ARG A 96 3.47 -7.64 9.65
N ARG A 97 4.02 -7.40 8.45
CA ARG A 97 5.46 -7.36 8.19
C ARG A 97 6.07 -5.98 8.38
N LEU A 98 5.26 -4.91 8.39
CA LEU A 98 5.70 -3.53 8.53
C LEU A 98 6.59 -3.27 9.78
N PRO A 99 6.31 -3.84 10.97
CA PRO A 99 7.17 -3.69 12.14
C PRO A 99 8.54 -4.36 11.99
N LEU A 100 8.69 -5.33 11.07
CA LEU A 100 9.95 -6.04 10.83
C LEU A 100 10.95 -5.23 9.99
N LEU A 101 10.55 -4.04 9.54
CA LEU A 101 11.39 -3.11 8.76
C LEU A 101 12.25 -2.19 9.66
N PHE A 102 12.10 -2.29 10.98
CA PHE A 102 12.78 -1.48 12.00
C PHE A 102 13.99 -2.16 12.64
#